data_AF-A0A915LIB6-F1
#
_entry.id   AF-A0A915LIB6-F1
#
_cell.length_a   1.000
_cell.length_b   1.000
_cell.length_c   1.000
_cell.angle_alpha   90.00
_cell.angle_beta   90.00
_cell.angle_gamma   90.00
#
_symmetry.space_group_name_H-M   'P 1'
#
loop_
_entity.id
_entity.type
_entity.pdbx_description
1 polymer ?
#
loop_
_entity_poly.entity_id
_entity_poly.type
_entity_poly.pdbx_seq_one_letter_code
_entity_poly.pdbx_strand_id
1 'polypeptide(L)'
;MCVFGQYMVEILEYTELDGYRAVAHCDATAANFGSDISTFLFGMNSVGCALPTEPPLACSDVEKPRLNSTSQCVVDFAVVSRGNCSFSEKVA
;
A
#
# COMPACT_ATOMS: atom_id res chain seq x y z
N MET A 1 -9.24 -23.04 -2.07
CA MET A 1 -9.63 -22.55 -0.73
C MET A 1 -9.87 -21.06 -0.88
N CYS A 2 -11.10 -20.58 -0.72
CA CYS A 2 -11.43 -19.16 -0.91
C CYS A 2 -10.99 -18.38 0.33
N VAL A 3 -10.08 -17.43 0.16
CA VAL A 3 -9.68 -16.52 1.25
C VAL A 3 -10.67 -15.37 1.23
N PHE A 4 -11.46 -15.21 2.29
CA PHE A 4 -12.32 -14.04 2.47
C PHE A 4 -11.44 -12.82 2.78
N GLY A 5 -11.77 -11.67 2.19
CA GLY A 5 -11.11 -10.41 2.49
C GLY A 5 -11.14 -10.12 3.99
N GLN A 6 -9.99 -9.79 4.56
CA GLN A 6 -9.88 -9.39 5.96
C GLN A 6 -10.05 -7.88 6.13
N TYR A 7 -9.75 -7.13 5.07
CA TYR A 7 -9.75 -5.67 5.04
C TYR A 7 -10.41 -5.17 3.76
N MET A 8 -10.88 -3.94 3.79
CA MET A 8 -11.32 -3.20 2.62
C MET A 8 -10.34 -2.06 2.37
N VAL A 9 -9.83 -1.98 1.14
CA VAL A 9 -8.96 -0.90 0.68
C VAL A 9 -9.75 0.00 -0.25
N GLU A 10 -9.68 1.31 -0.01
CA GLU A 10 -10.30 2.33 -0.84
C GLU A 10 -9.23 3.03 -1.67
N ILE A 11 -9.47 3.16 -2.98
CA ILE A 11 -8.63 3.99 -3.86
C ILE A 11 -9.25 5.37 -3.89
N LEU A 12 -8.46 6.37 -3.48
CA LEU A 12 -8.88 7.76 -3.41
C LEU A 12 -8.33 8.54 -4.61
N GLU A 13 -9.18 9.33 -5.25
CA GLU A 13 -8.80 10.33 -6.23
C GLU A 13 -8.91 11.72 -5.61
N TYR A 14 -7.94 12.57 -5.91
CA TYR A 14 -7.95 13.97 -5.47
C TYR A 14 -9.00 14.75 -6.27
N THR A 15 -9.82 15.52 -5.57
CA THR A 15 -10.90 16.32 -6.16
C THR A 15 -10.52 17.78 -6.24
N GLU A 16 -11.04 18.49 -7.23
CA GLU A 16 -10.77 19.94 -7.45
C GLU A 16 -11.22 20.83 -6.27
N LEU A 17 -12.01 20.29 -5.34
CA LEU A 17 -12.51 20.98 -4.14
C LEU A 17 -11.62 20.73 -2.89
N ASP A 18 -10.35 20.38 -3.09
CA ASP A 18 -9.38 20.16 -2.00
C ASP A 18 -9.81 19.05 -1.03
N GLY A 19 -10.22 17.91 -1.62
CA GLY A 19 -10.68 16.74 -0.88
C GLY A 19 -10.42 15.45 -1.64
N TYR A 20 -10.70 14.31 -1.01
CA TYR A 20 -10.51 12.98 -1.60
C TYR A 20 -11.86 12.28 -1.80
N ARG A 21 -11.99 11.59 -2.92
CA ARG A 21 -13.17 10.77 -3.23
C ARG A 21 -12.75 9.32 -3.46
N ALA A 22 -13.44 8.38 -2.81
CA ALA A 22 -13.29 6.97 -3.10
C ALA A 22 -13.83 6.65 -4.50
N VAL A 23 -12.96 6.12 -5.37
CA VAL A 23 -13.27 5.72 -6.74
C VAL A 23 -13.36 4.19 -6.89
N ALA A 24 -12.72 3.44 -5.99
CA ALA A 24 -12.81 1.98 -5.97
C ALA A 24 -12.71 1.43 -4.55
N HIS A 25 -13.33 0.28 -4.33
CA HIS A 25 -13.26 -0.50 -3.09
C HIS A 25 -12.78 -1.92 -3.45
N CYS A 26 -11.80 -2.44 -2.72
CA CYS A 26 -11.22 -3.74 -2.97
C CYS A 26 -11.07 -4.53 -1.67
N ASP A 27 -11.49 -5.79 -1.70
CA ASP A 27 -11.21 -6.73 -0.62
C ASP A 27 -9.72 -7.08 -0.62
N ALA A 28 -9.09 -6.98 0.55
CA ALA A 28 -7.68 -7.24 0.75
C ALA A 28 -7.46 -8.22 1.92
N THR A 29 -6.36 -8.96 1.84
CA THR A 29 -5.91 -9.84 2.92
C THR A 29 -4.60 -9.30 3.45
N ALA A 30 -4.44 -9.26 4.78
CA ALA A 30 -3.15 -8.91 5.37
C ALA A 30 -2.44 -10.18 5.86
N ALA A 31 -1.13 -10.07 6.00
CA ALA A 31 -0.31 -11.06 6.64
C ALA A 31 0.72 -10.37 7.54
N ASN A 32 1.09 -11.03 8.63
CA ASN A 32 1.98 -10.46 9.63
C ASN A 32 3.42 -10.72 9.17
N PHE A 33 4.07 -9.68 8.64
CA PHE A 33 5.46 -9.71 8.19
C PHE A 33 6.33 -8.71 8.97
N GLY A 34 6.24 -8.71 10.31
CA GLY A 34 7.16 -7.94 11.17
C GLY A 34 6.53 -6.80 11.99
N SER A 35 5.22 -6.60 11.90
CA SER A 35 4.44 -5.76 12.82
C SER A 35 3.15 -6.48 13.14
N ASP A 36 2.76 -6.50 14.41
CA ASP A 36 1.48 -7.08 14.82
C ASP A 36 0.35 -6.45 14.02
N ILE A 37 -0.50 -7.30 13.47
CA ILE A 37 -1.81 -6.94 12.92
C ILE A 37 -2.72 -6.58 14.11
N SER A 38 -2.30 -5.65 14.97
CA SER A 38 -3.14 -5.15 16.03
C SER A 38 -4.19 -4.29 15.34
N THR A 39 -5.39 -4.87 15.17
CA THR A 39 -6.66 -4.19 14.87
C THR A 39 -6.46 -2.84 14.20
N PHE A 40 -6.45 -2.81 12.85
CA PHE A 40 -6.47 -1.57 12.08
C PHE A 40 -7.56 -0.64 12.62
N LEU A 41 -7.19 0.26 13.50
CA LEU A 41 -7.98 1.43 13.85
C LEU A 41 -7.64 2.44 12.77
N PHE A 42 -8.63 2.92 12.02
CA PHE A 42 -8.48 4.01 11.07
C PHE A 42 -7.82 5.20 11.80
N GLY A 43 -6.51 5.32 11.64
CA GLY A 43 -5.66 6.32 12.27
C GLY A 43 -5.04 7.19 11.20
N MET A 44 -4.35 8.26 11.61
CA MET A 44 -3.74 9.22 10.67
C MET A 44 -2.75 8.58 9.67
N ASN A 45 -2.27 7.36 9.93
CA ASN A 45 -1.35 6.64 9.06
C ASN A 45 -2.01 5.60 8.13
N SER A 46 -3.35 5.51 8.11
CA SER A 46 -4.08 4.56 7.25
C SER A 46 -4.36 5.08 5.84
N VAL A 47 -4.06 6.35 5.57
CA VAL A 47 -4.21 7.00 4.26
C VAL A 47 -2.84 7.51 3.81
N GLY A 48 -2.50 7.26 2.56
CA GLY A 48 -1.19 7.56 2.02
C GLY A 48 -1.12 7.33 0.52
N CYS A 49 0.06 7.55 -0.04
CA CYS A 49 0.26 7.48 -1.48
C CYS A 49 0.79 6.11 -1.90
N ALA A 50 0.20 5.59 -2.96
CA ALA A 50 0.62 4.35 -3.57
C ALA A 50 1.80 4.62 -4.52
N LEU A 51 2.97 4.06 -4.23
CA LEU A 51 4.20 4.24 -4.99
C LEU A 51 4.64 2.93 -5.64
N PRO A 52 5.11 2.94 -6.89
CA PRO A 52 5.77 1.78 -7.47
C PRO A 52 7.11 1.53 -6.77
N THR A 53 7.67 0.34 -6.99
CA THR A 53 8.99 -0.05 -6.47
C THR A 53 9.97 -0.25 -7.62
N GLU A 54 11.26 0.00 -7.36
CA GLU A 54 12.36 -0.29 -8.28
C GLU A 54 13.34 -1.22 -7.55
N PRO A 55 13.45 -2.51 -7.95
CA PRO A 55 12.82 -3.15 -9.10
C PRO A 55 11.31 -3.47 -8.90
N PRO A 56 10.49 -3.57 -9.96
CA PRO A 56 9.02 -3.70 -9.88
C PRO A 56 8.46 -4.91 -9.11
N LEU A 57 9.29 -5.95 -8.94
CA LEU A 57 8.92 -7.16 -8.21
C LEU A 57 9.41 -7.17 -6.77
N ALA A 58 10.25 -6.21 -6.36
CA ALA A 58 10.85 -6.16 -5.03
C ALA A 58 11.37 -7.53 -4.53
N CYS A 59 11.99 -8.32 -5.42
CA CYS A 59 12.57 -9.62 -5.06
C CYS A 59 14.04 -9.50 -4.60
N SER A 60 14.52 -8.29 -4.48
CA SER A 60 15.88 -7.89 -4.07
C SER A 60 15.78 -6.50 -3.45
N ASP A 61 16.90 -5.98 -2.96
CA ASP A 61 16.99 -4.64 -2.38
C ASP A 61 16.27 -3.61 -3.27
N VAL A 62 15.30 -2.90 -2.66
CA VAL A 62 14.46 -1.92 -3.32
C VAL A 62 14.95 -0.53 -2.97
N GLU A 63 15.13 0.31 -3.99
CA GLU A 63 15.31 1.75 -3.76
C GLU A 63 13.97 2.45 -3.81
N LYS A 64 13.70 3.30 -2.81
CA LYS A 64 12.52 4.16 -2.81
C LYS A 64 12.60 5.12 -4.01
N PRO A 65 11.57 5.21 -4.87
CA PRO A 65 11.57 6.15 -5.97
C PRO A 65 11.79 7.57 -5.44
N ARG A 66 12.66 8.33 -6.10
CA ARG A 66 12.82 9.76 -5.81
C ARG A 66 11.58 10.49 -6.29
N LEU A 67 10.71 10.86 -5.35
CA LEU A 67 9.60 11.74 -5.62
C LEU A 67 10.12 13.16 -5.80
N ASN A 68 9.76 13.80 -6.91
CA ASN A 68 10.02 15.22 -7.16
C ASN A 68 9.10 16.06 -6.26
N SER A 69 9.44 16.14 -4.97
CA SER A 69 9.14 17.19 -3.97
C SER A 69 7.77 17.90 -3.92
N THR A 70 6.69 17.37 -4.52
CA THR A 70 5.34 18.00 -4.42
C THR A 70 4.26 17.06 -3.90
N SER A 71 4.58 15.78 -3.67
CA SER A 71 3.64 14.81 -3.12
C SER A 71 3.50 14.99 -1.60
N GLN A 72 2.45 15.68 -1.17
CA GLN A 72 2.06 15.87 0.25
C GLN A 72 1.49 14.58 0.85
N CYS A 73 2.25 13.49 0.80
CA CYS A 73 1.83 12.20 1.33
C CYS A 73 2.42 12.05 2.74
N VAL A 74 1.56 11.89 3.74
CA VAL A 74 1.99 11.65 5.14
C VAL A 74 2.58 10.25 5.29
N VAL A 75 2.06 9.29 4.52
CA VAL A 75 2.48 7.89 4.48
C VAL A 75 2.64 7.46 3.02
N ASP A 76 3.64 6.61 2.77
CA ASP A 76 3.90 6.00 1.47
C ASP A 76 3.65 4.49 1.56
N PHE A 77 2.87 3.95 0.63
CA PHE A 77 2.59 2.54 0.47
C PHE A 77 3.27 2.01 -0.79
N ALA A 78 4.12 1.00 -0.63
CA ALA A 78 4.75 0.33 -1.77
C ALA A 78 3.75 -0.60 -2.47
N VAL A 79 3.55 -0.38 -3.78
CA VAL A 79 2.74 -1.25 -4.64
C VAL A 79 3.67 -2.19 -5.38
N VAL A 80 3.57 -3.48 -5.06
CA VAL A 80 4.43 -4.52 -5.61
C VAL A 80 3.58 -5.60 -6.26
N SER A 81 3.92 -5.97 -7.48
CA SER A 81 3.27 -7.09 -8.16
C SER A 81 3.69 -8.43 -7.52
N ARG A 82 2.78 -9.42 -7.55
CA ARG A 82 3.01 -10.74 -6.92
C ARG A 82 4.34 -11.38 -7.34
N GLY A 83 4.65 -11.40 -8.63
CA GLY A 83 5.92 -11.94 -9.13
C GLY A 83 6.18 -13.40 -8.75
N ASN A 84 7.47 -13.79 -8.76
CA ASN A 84 7.94 -15.15 -8.51
C ASN A 84 8.71 -15.33 -7.19
N CYS A 85 8.82 -14.29 -6.37
CA CYS A 85 9.42 -14.35 -5.03
C CYS A 85 8.34 -14.37 -3.94
N SER A 86 8.73 -14.75 -2.74
CA SER A 86 7.83 -14.82 -1.58
C SER A 86 7.36 -13.43 -1.14
N PHE A 87 6.24 -13.36 -0.41
CA PHE A 87 5.78 -12.11 0.17
C PHE A 87 6.76 -11.59 1.25
N SER A 88 7.39 -12.48 2.01
CA SER A 88 8.37 -12.10 3.03
C SER A 88 9.59 -11.41 2.44
N GLU A 89 10.06 -11.82 1.25
CA GLU A 89 11.18 -11.17 0.56
C GLU A 89 10.85 -9.75 0.09
N LYS A 90 9.57 -9.44 -0.14
CA LYS A 90 9.12 -8.11 -0.58
C LYS A 90 8.94 -7.12 0.57
N VAL A 91 8.81 -7.63 1.80
CA VAL A 91 8.50 -6.85 3.01
C VAL A 91 9.71 -6.79 3.96
N ALA A 92 10.84 -7.38 3.55
CA ALA A 92 12.13 -7.31 4.23
C ALA A 92 12.81 -5.95 4.00
#